data_AF-A0A1C2AU82-F1
#
_entry.id   AF-A0A1C2AU82-F1
#
_cell.length_a   1.000
_cell.length_b   1.000
_cell.length_c   1.000
_cell.angle_alpha   90.00
_cell.angle_beta   90.00
_cell.angle_gamma   90.00
#
_symmetry.space_group_name_H-M   'P 1'
#
loop_
_entity.id
_entity.type
_entity.pdbx_description
1 polymer ?
#
loop_
_entity_poly.entity_id
_entity_poly.type
_entity_poly.pdbx_seq_one_letter_code
_entity_poly.pdbx_strand_id
1 'polypeptide(L)'
;VICTALIPGKKAPVIIKKDMINIMSSGSVIYDLAASQGGNSELTKVNEIVDVNGVKIMGDSNILNKLPVSSSNLYSKNVFNFVNNLYDKEKKGFEINLEDEIIEKTMVK
;
A
#
# COMPACT_ATOMS: atom_id res chain seq x y z
N VAL A 1 -17.19 2.84 -1.69
CA VAL A 1 -16.29 2.16 -2.65
C VAL A 1 -14.87 2.23 -2.11
N ILE A 2 -14.13 1.12 -2.09
CA ILE A 2 -12.71 1.10 -1.72
C ILE A 2 -11.93 0.69 -2.96
N CYS A 3 -10.96 1.51 -3.38
CA CYS A 3 -10.14 1.25 -4.56
C CYS A 3 -8.72 0.89 -4.13
N THR A 4 -8.16 -0.17 -4.73
CA THR A 4 -6.87 -0.75 -4.34
C THR A 4 -5.99 -1.10 -5.54
N ALA A 5 -6.40 -0.74 -6.76
CA ALA A 5 -5.71 -1.16 -7.97
C ALA A 5 -4.41 -0.37 -8.13
N LEU A 6 -3.28 -1.08 -8.05
CA LEU A 6 -1.94 -0.52 -8.10
C LEU A 6 -1.07 -1.36 -9.04
N ILE A 7 -0.26 -0.71 -9.86
CA ILE A 7 0.73 -1.37 -10.71
C ILE A 7 2.10 -0.81 -10.31
N PRO A 8 3.02 -1.64 -9.78
CA PRO A 8 4.35 -1.18 -9.38
C PRO A 8 5.06 -0.39 -10.49
N GLY A 9 5.55 0.79 -10.15
CA GLY A 9 6.29 1.67 -11.07
C GLY A 9 5.43 2.39 -12.13
N LYS A 10 4.10 2.28 -12.08
CA LYS A 10 3.19 2.97 -13.01
C LYS A 10 2.17 3.80 -12.27
N LYS A 11 1.56 4.77 -12.97
CA LYS A 11 0.42 5.51 -12.45
C LYS A 11 -0.75 4.54 -12.20
N ALA A 12 -1.47 4.74 -11.11
CA ALA A 12 -2.70 4.03 -10.82
C ALA A 12 -3.70 4.22 -11.97
N PRO A 13 -4.39 3.14 -12.40
CA PRO A 13 -5.40 3.25 -13.45
C PRO A 13 -6.61 4.03 -12.92
N VAL A 14 -7.08 5.01 -13.69
CA VAL A 14 -8.33 5.72 -13.37
C VAL A 14 -9.51 4.83 -13.77
N ILE A 15 -10.23 4.34 -12.76
CA ILE A 15 -11.36 3.43 -12.89
C ILE A 15 -12.67 4.18 -12.61
N ILE A 16 -12.69 4.99 -11.55
CA ILE A 16 -13.86 5.75 -11.14
C ILE A 16 -13.79 7.15 -11.75
N LYS A 17 -14.52 7.34 -12.85
CA LYS A 17 -14.57 8.61 -13.58
C LYS A 17 -15.48 9.63 -12.88
N LYS A 18 -15.27 10.91 -13.13
CA LYS A 18 -16.09 12.01 -12.60
C LYS A 18 -17.59 11.81 -12.83
N ASP A 19 -18.00 11.38 -14.03
CA ASP A 19 -19.41 11.16 -14.33
C ASP A 19 -20.03 10.02 -13.53
N MET A 20 -19.23 9.00 -13.17
CA MET A 20 -19.67 7.92 -12.28
C MET A 20 -19.84 8.44 -10.84
N ILE A 21 -18.97 9.34 -10.39
CA ILE A 21 -19.05 9.95 -9.06
C ILE A 21 -20.30 10.83 -8.96
N ASN A 22 -20.61 11.59 -10.02
CA ASN A 22 -21.75 12.52 -10.04
C ASN A 22 -23.12 11.82 -9.87
N ILE A 23 -23.24 10.55 -10.24
CA ILE A 23 -24.47 9.76 -10.11
C ILE A 23 -24.52 8.94 -8.81
N MET A 24 -23.49 9.01 -7.96
CA MET A 24 -23.52 8.34 -6.66
C MET A 24 -24.45 9.07 -5.70
N SER A 25 -25.11 8.31 -4.82
CA SER A 25 -25.95 8.88 -3.77
C SER A 25 -25.14 9.78 -2.84
N SER A 26 -25.72 10.93 -2.47
CA SER A 26 -25.16 11.78 -1.41
C SER A 26 -24.95 10.99 -0.12
N GLY A 27 -23.84 11.26 0.57
CA GLY A 27 -23.37 10.48 1.73
C GLY A 27 -22.48 9.28 1.38
N SER A 28 -22.31 8.97 0.08
CA SER A 28 -21.38 7.92 -0.35
C SER A 28 -19.93 8.30 -0.05
N VAL A 29 -19.09 7.28 0.13
CA VAL A 29 -17.65 7.45 0.35
C VAL A 29 -16.85 6.62 -0.65
N ILE A 30 -15.84 7.24 -1.25
CA ILE A 30 -14.76 6.61 -2.00
C ILE A 30 -13.50 6.69 -1.14
N TYR A 31 -12.89 5.54 -0.86
CA TYR A 31 -11.59 5.46 -0.21
C TYR A 31 -10.58 4.90 -1.22
N ASP A 32 -9.60 5.70 -1.62
CA ASP A 32 -8.66 5.39 -2.67
C ASP A 32 -7.27 5.10 -2.08
N LEU A 33 -6.95 3.81 -1.96
CA LEU A 33 -5.64 3.36 -1.43
C LEU A 33 -4.50 3.55 -2.44
N ALA A 34 -4.80 3.91 -3.69
CA ALA A 34 -3.82 4.16 -4.74
C ALA A 34 -3.50 5.65 -4.92
N ALA A 35 -3.96 6.51 -4.00
CA ALA A 35 -3.83 7.96 -4.09
C ALA A 35 -2.38 8.42 -4.36
N SER A 36 -1.40 7.87 -3.65
CA SER A 36 0.02 8.22 -3.80
C SER A 36 0.60 7.94 -5.19
N GLN A 37 -0.03 7.07 -5.98
CA GLN A 37 0.36 6.78 -7.36
C GLN A 37 -0.61 7.39 -8.39
N GLY A 38 -1.39 8.39 -7.99
CA GLY A 38 -2.31 9.13 -8.86
C GLY A 38 -3.78 8.78 -8.69
N GLY A 39 -4.12 7.77 -7.88
CA GLY A 39 -5.49 7.39 -7.55
C GLY A 39 -6.22 6.57 -8.61
N ASN A 40 -7.17 5.75 -8.14
CA ASN A 40 -8.14 5.07 -8.99
C ASN A 40 -9.40 5.90 -9.28
N SER A 41 -9.66 6.93 -8.47
CA SER A 41 -10.73 7.89 -8.72
C SER A 41 -10.16 9.17 -9.33
N GLU A 42 -10.79 9.64 -10.41
CA GLU A 42 -10.34 10.80 -11.20
C GLU A 42 -10.19 12.08 -10.36
N LEU A 43 -10.96 12.19 -9.27
CA LEU A 43 -10.99 13.36 -8.39
C LEU A 43 -10.24 13.14 -7.07
N THR A 44 -9.51 12.04 -6.93
CA THR A 44 -8.66 11.79 -5.75
C THR A 44 -7.56 12.83 -5.65
N LYS A 45 -7.39 13.37 -4.44
CA LYS A 45 -6.26 14.22 -4.07
C LYS A 45 -5.55 13.62 -2.87
N VAL A 46 -4.22 13.53 -2.97
CA VAL A 46 -3.39 12.91 -1.94
C VAL A 46 -3.46 13.74 -0.65
N ASN A 47 -3.74 13.09 0.47
CA ASN A 47 -3.88 13.67 1.81
C ASN A 47 -4.99 14.71 1.95
N GLU A 48 -5.97 14.70 1.06
CA GLU A 48 -7.16 15.55 1.13
C GLU A 48 -8.44 14.71 1.17
N ILE A 49 -9.49 15.30 1.73
CA ILE A 49 -10.87 14.79 1.59
C ILE A 49 -11.59 15.71 0.61
N VAL A 50 -11.92 15.20 -0.56
CA VAL A 50 -12.65 15.94 -1.59
C VAL A 50 -14.15 15.62 -1.47
N ASP A 51 -15.00 16.64 -1.42
CA ASP A 51 -16.46 16.48 -1.47
C ASP A 51 -16.99 16.86 -2.85
N VAL A 52 -17.76 15.97 -3.47
CA VAL A 52 -18.40 16.19 -4.77
C VAL A 52 -19.86 15.80 -4.66
N ASN A 53 -20.76 16.79 -4.63
CA ASN A 53 -22.20 16.59 -4.50
C ASN A 53 -22.61 15.70 -3.30
N GLY A 54 -21.88 15.81 -2.18
CA GLY A 54 -22.12 15.00 -0.98
C GLY A 54 -21.43 13.63 -0.99
N VAL A 55 -20.64 13.31 -2.02
CA VAL A 55 -19.78 12.13 -2.08
C VAL A 55 -18.39 12.52 -1.59
N LYS A 56 -17.89 11.85 -0.54
CA LYS A 56 -16.55 12.09 0.00
C LYS A 56 -15.53 11.17 -0.63
N ILE A 57 -14.41 11.72 -1.09
CA ILE A 57 -13.29 10.99 -1.70
C ILE A 57 -12.07 11.20 -0.81
N MET A 58 -11.53 10.10 -0.29
CA MET A 58 -10.42 10.09 0.67
C MET A 58 -9.23 9.38 0.03
N GLY A 59 -8.05 10.01 0.06
CA GLY A 59 -6.83 9.43 -0.50
C GLY A 59 -5.61 9.69 0.36
N ASP A 60 -5.42 8.94 1.46
CA ASP A 60 -4.21 9.07 2.26
C ASP A 60 -2.97 8.57 1.50
N SER A 61 -1.84 9.27 1.62
CA SER A 61 -0.57 8.83 1.03
C SER A 61 -0.04 7.56 1.68
N ASN A 62 -0.35 7.35 2.96
CA ASN A 62 -0.02 6.13 3.70
C ASN A 62 -1.05 5.87 4.81
N ILE A 63 -1.99 4.96 4.55
CA ILE A 63 -3.01 4.57 5.53
C ILE A 63 -2.42 3.88 6.78
N LEU A 64 -1.24 3.25 6.67
CA LEU A 64 -0.61 2.55 7.79
C LEU A 64 -0.20 3.51 8.92
N ASN A 65 -0.02 4.79 8.63
CA ASN A 65 0.22 5.82 9.65
C ASN A 65 -0.98 6.02 10.60
N LYS A 66 -2.18 5.57 10.22
CA LYS A 66 -3.36 5.55 11.09
C LYS A 66 -3.42 4.32 12.00
N LEU A 67 -2.56 3.32 11.77
CA LEU A 67 -2.47 2.07 12.54
C LEU A 67 -1.01 1.78 12.97
N PRO A 68 -0.27 2.75 13.53
CA PRO A 68 1.19 2.67 13.62
C PRO A 68 1.68 1.51 14.48
N VAL A 69 0.99 1.20 15.58
CA VAL A 69 1.37 0.08 16.48
C VAL A 69 1.27 -1.26 15.76
N SER A 70 0.13 -1.53 15.12
CA SER A 70 -0.10 -2.79 14.40
C SER A 70 0.81 -2.93 13.19
N SER A 71 0.94 -1.87 12.40
CA SER A 71 1.81 -1.85 11.22
C SER A 71 3.27 -2.07 11.59
N SER A 72 3.77 -1.41 12.65
CA SER A 72 5.14 -1.59 13.12
C SER A 72 5.38 -3.02 13.63
N ASN A 73 4.45 -3.57 14.42
CA ASN A 73 4.59 -4.94 14.95
C ASN A 73 4.66 -5.99 13.83
N LEU A 74 3.74 -5.90 12.84
CA LEU A 74 3.73 -6.82 11.70
C LEU A 74 5.00 -6.68 10.85
N TYR A 75 5.44 -5.44 10.58
CA TYR A 75 6.66 -5.20 9.81
C TYR A 75 7.91 -5.72 10.55
N SER A 76 8.04 -5.46 11.84
CA SER A 76 9.15 -5.96 12.66
C SER A 76 9.24 -7.48 12.66
N LYS A 77 8.09 -8.19 12.67
CA LYS A 77 8.07 -9.66 12.55
C LYS A 77 8.58 -10.13 11.19
N ASN A 78 8.22 -9.45 10.11
CA ASN A 78 8.72 -9.78 8.77
C ASN A 78 10.25 -9.60 8.69
N VAL A 79 10.76 -8.47 9.20
CA VAL A 79 12.21 -8.20 9.25
C VAL A 79 12.92 -9.23 10.13
N PHE A 80 12.39 -9.52 11.32
CA PHE A 80 12.97 -10.53 12.22
C PHE A 80 13.03 -11.91 11.55
N ASN A 81 11.95 -12.36 10.92
CA ASN A 81 11.91 -13.65 10.25
C ASN A 81 12.90 -13.71 9.09
N PHE A 82 13.04 -12.63 8.32
CA PHE A 82 14.03 -12.54 7.24
C PHE A 82 15.46 -12.62 7.78
N VAL A 83 15.80 -11.87 8.83
CA VAL A 83 17.13 -11.91 9.46
C VAL A 83 17.39 -13.28 10.10
N ASN A 84 16.38 -13.90 10.71
CA ASN A 84 16.49 -15.24 11.27
C ASN A 84 16.73 -16.30 10.19
N ASN A 85 16.25 -16.09 8.95
CA ASN A 85 16.57 -16.96 7.81
C ASN A 85 18.08 -16.94 7.45
N LEU A 86 18.78 -15.85 7.76
CA LEU A 86 20.21 -15.69 7.50
C LEU A 86 21.10 -16.28 8.60
N TYR A 87 20.54 -16.73 9.71
CA TYR A 87 21.28 -17.17 10.89
C TYR A 87 21.41 -18.69 10.95
N ASP A 88 22.63 -19.20 10.88
CA ASP A 88 22.94 -20.61 11.12
C ASP A 88 23.06 -20.86 12.64
N LYS A 89 22.15 -21.70 13.14
CA LYS A 89 22.08 -22.06 14.57
C LYS A 89 23.24 -22.95 15.03
N GLU A 90 23.78 -23.79 14.15
CA GLU A 90 24.88 -24.71 14.46
C GLU A 90 26.21 -23.96 14.52
N LYS A 91 26.48 -23.14 13.49
CA LYS A 91 27.69 -22.32 13.41
C LYS A 91 27.64 -21.08 14.32
N LYS A 92 26.46 -20.76 14.86
CA LYS A 92 26.19 -19.58 15.69
C LYS A 92 26.63 -18.27 15.02
N GLY A 93 26.28 -18.12 13.75
CA GLY A 93 26.69 -16.98 12.92
C GLY A 93 25.76 -16.74 11.75
N PHE A 94 25.96 -15.61 11.07
CA PHE A 94 25.25 -15.33 9.83
C PHE A 94 25.91 -16.05 8.65
N GLU A 95 25.11 -16.75 7.87
CA GLU A 95 25.51 -17.39 6.63
C GLU A 95 24.53 -16.99 5.54
N ILE A 96 25.01 -16.23 4.55
CA ILE A 96 24.18 -15.78 3.44
C ILE A 96 24.21 -16.87 2.38
N ASN A 97 23.22 -17.75 2.41
CA ASN A 97 23.02 -18.73 1.37
C ASN A 97 22.45 -18.05 0.11
N LEU A 98 23.30 -17.81 -0.89
CA LEU A 98 22.88 -17.20 -2.17
C LEU A 98 22.03 -18.12 -3.04
N GLU A 99 21.98 -19.42 -2.73
CA GLU A 99 21.11 -20.39 -3.40
C GLU A 99 19.69 -20.42 -2.78
N ASP A 100 19.47 -19.76 -1.63
CA ASP A 100 18.14 -19.57 -1.07
C ASP A 100 17.33 -18.60 -1.94
N GLU A 101 16.18 -19.05 -2.43
CA GLU A 101 15.31 -18.28 -3.34
C GLU A 101 14.88 -16.92 -2.77
N ILE A 102 14.64 -16.83 -1.46
CA ILE A 102 14.24 -15.59 -0.79
C ILE A 102 15.43 -14.62 -0.82
N ILE A 103 16.64 -15.11 -0.54
CA ILE A 103 17.85 -14.27 -0.54
C ILE A 103 18.21 -13.84 -1.95
N GLU A 104 18.23 -14.76 -2.91
CA GLU A 104 18.51 -14.48 -4.33
C GLU A 104 17.56 -13.40 -4.88
N LYS A 105 16.25 -13.52 -4.63
CA LYS A 105 15.25 -12.59 -5.17
C LYS A 105 15.16 -11.25 -4.46
N THR A 106 15.61 -11.15 -3.20
CA THR A 106 15.56 -9.90 -2.42
C THR A 106 16.87 -9.10 -2.47
N MET A 107 17.95 -9.69 -2.97
CA MET A 107 19.23 -9.02 -3.16
C MET A 107 19.10 -7.89 -4.20
N VAL A 108 19.43 -6.67 -3.78
CA VAL A 108 19.44 -5.48 -4.64
C VAL A 108 20.83 -5.35 -5.28
N LYS A 109 20.88 -5.01 -6.58
CA LYS A 109 22.13 -4.76 -7.31
C LYS A 109 22.72 -3.38 -7.00
#